data_AF-A0AAV2D2G5-F1
#
_entry.id   AF-A0AAV2D2G5-F1
#
_cell.length_a   1.000
_cell.length_b   1.000
_cell.length_c   1.000
_cell.angle_alpha   90.00
_cell.angle_beta   90.00
_cell.angle_gamma   90.00
#
_symmetry.space_group_name_H-M   'P 1'
#
loop_
_entity.id
_entity.type
_entity.pdbx_description
1 polymer ?
#
loop_
_entity_poly.entity_id
_entity_poly.type
_entity_poly.pdbx_seq_one_letter_code
_entity_poly.pdbx_strand_id
1 'polypeptide(L)' 'MAESAAAGKKLIRVDVSSDTICPWCLVGKRNLDKAIAASNERFNFEVRWHPFFLHPSLPKEGMNRSPCH' A
#
# COMPACT_ATOMS: atom_id res chain seq x y z
N MET A 1 37.75 -3.30 -9.61
CA MET A 1 36.64 -4.16 -9.14
C MET A 1 35.38 -3.30 -9.06
N ALA A 2 34.23 -3.87 -9.44
CA ALA A 2 32.88 -3.28 -9.50
C ALA A 2 32.50 -2.53 -10.80
N GLU A 3 32.67 -3.19 -11.94
CA GLU A 3 31.95 -2.85 -13.18
C GLU A 3 31.06 -4.03 -13.56
N SER A 4 29.90 -4.16 -12.91
CA SER A 4 28.82 -5.08 -13.29
C SER A 4 27.54 -4.77 -12.49
N ALA A 5 26.84 -3.68 -12.84
CA ALA A 5 25.47 -3.45 -12.36
C ALA A 5 24.71 -2.47 -13.27
N ALA A 6 24.64 -2.74 -14.58
CA ALA A 6 23.80 -1.97 -15.49
C ALA A 6 23.03 -2.88 -16.46
N ALA A 7 22.35 -3.90 -15.92
CA ALA A 7 21.04 -4.24 -16.45
C ALA A 7 20.06 -3.30 -15.74
N GLY A 8 19.62 -2.23 -16.41
CA GLY A 8 18.76 -1.22 -15.80
C GLY A 8 17.54 -1.86 -15.13
N LYS A 9 17.44 -1.72 -13.81
CA LYS A 9 16.32 -2.27 -13.04
C LYS A 9 15.02 -1.74 -13.62
N LYS A 10 14.11 -2.64 -13.99
CA LYS A 10 12.83 -2.25 -14.57
C LYS A 10 12.03 -1.48 -13.54
N LEU A 11 11.54 -0.30 -13.92
CA LEU A 11 10.69 0.54 -13.08
C LEU A 11 9.29 -0.08 -13.01
N ILE A 12 8.82 -0.37 -11.81
CA ILE A 12 7.46 -0.83 -11.52
C ILE A 12 6.77 0.25 -10.71
N ARG A 13 5.67 0.76 -11.25
CA ARG A 13 4.81 1.71 -10.55
C ARG A 13 3.68 0.96 -9.84
N VAL A 14 3.46 1.29 -8.58
CA VAL A 14 2.45 0.69 -7.72
C VAL A 14 1.55 1.80 -7.18
N ASP A 15 0.32 1.89 -7.66
CA ASP A 15 -0.69 2.80 -7.15
C ASP A 15 -1.53 2.05 -6.09
N VAL A 16 -1.53 2.56 -4.85
CA VAL A 16 -2.17 1.94 -3.68
C VAL A 16 -3.30 2.82 -3.18
N SER A 17 -4.52 2.31 -3.19
CA SER A 17 -5.68 2.93 -2.54
C SER A 17 -5.76 2.45 -1.09
N SER A 18 -5.72 3.37 -0.12
CA SER A 18 -5.80 3.01 1.30
C SER A 18 -6.76 3.91 2.09
N ASP A 19 -7.37 3.32 3.13
CA ASP A 19 -8.27 3.97 4.08
C ASP A 19 -7.72 3.75 5.50
N THR A 20 -7.79 4.78 6.35
CA THR A 20 -7.29 4.73 7.74
C THR A 20 -8.11 3.84 8.66
N ILE A 21 -9.36 3.57 8.33
CA ILE A 21 -10.30 2.75 9.11
C ILE A 21 -10.16 1.27 8.76
N CYS A 22 -9.55 0.96 7.60
CA CYS A 22 -9.42 -0.41 7.13
C CYS A 22 -8.29 -1.16 7.84
N PRO A 23 -8.59 -2.20 8.65
CA PRO A 23 -7.54 -2.97 9.32
C PRO A 23 -6.64 -3.72 8.33
N TRP A 24 -7.19 -4.10 7.17
CA TRP A 24 -6.44 -4.80 6.12
C TRP A 24 -5.48 -3.89 5.37
N CYS A 25 -5.76 -2.59 5.25
CA CYS A 25 -4.82 -1.65 4.62
C CYS A 25 -3.49 -1.59 5.37
N LEU A 26 -3.51 -1.70 6.71
CA LEU A 26 -2.29 -1.74 7.52
C LEU A 26 -1.48 -3.04 7.29
N VAL A 27 -2.17 -4.18 7.24
CA VAL A 27 -1.53 -5.48 6.94
C VAL A 27 -0.96 -5.49 5.53
N GLY A 28 -1.73 -4.98 4.56
CA GLY A 28 -1.34 -4.85 3.16
C GLY A 28 -0.09 -3.99 2.99
N LYS A 29 -0.01 -2.83 3.68
CA LYS A 29 1.20 -1.99 3.68
C LYS A 29 2.43 -2.77 4.13
N ARG A 30 2.35 -3.47 5.27
CA ARG A 30 3.48 -4.24 5.82
C ARG A 30 3.95 -5.33 4.88
N ASN A 31 3.03 -6.00 4.18
CA ASN A 31 3.38 -7.02 3.20
C ASN A 31 3.99 -6.41 1.92
N LEU A 32 3.47 -5.26 1.47
CA LEU A 32 4.03 -4.52 0.34
C LEU A 32 5.47 -4.07 0.62
N ASP A 33 5.73 -3.48 1.80
CA ASP A 33 7.08 -3.09 2.23
C ASP A 33 8.06 -4.29 2.19
N LYS A 34 7.63 -5.46 2.69
CA LYS A 34 8.44 -6.69 2.64
C LYS A 34 8.73 -7.15 1.22
N ALA A 35 7.72 -7.12 0.34
CA ALA A 35 7.87 -7.56 -1.05
C ALA A 35 8.81 -6.63 -1.85
N ILE A 36 8.72 -5.32 -1.61
CA ILE A 36 9.62 -4.32 -2.20
C ILE A 36 11.05 -4.56 -1.71
N ALA A 37 11.26 -4.74 -0.40
CA ALA A 37 12.58 -5.01 0.16
C ALA A 37 13.21 -6.28 -0.45
N ALA A 38 12.43 -7.36 -0.60
CA ALA A 38 12.89 -8.61 -1.20
C ALA A 38 13.20 -8.51 -2.71
N SER A 39 12.63 -7.51 -3.40
CA SER A 39 12.73 -7.37 -4.86
C SER A 39 13.59 -6.17 -5.31
N ASN A 40 14.15 -5.41 -4.36
CA ASN A 40 14.88 -4.16 -4.59
C ASN A 40 16.15 -4.34 -5.43
N GLU A 41 16.70 -5.55 -5.49
CA GLU A 41 17.86 -5.86 -6.33
C GLU A 41 17.51 -5.99 -7.82
N ARG A 42 16.25 -6.31 -8.14
CA ARG A 42 15.79 -6.63 -9.50
C ARG A 42 14.96 -5.52 -10.14
N PHE A 43 14.21 -4.78 -9.34
CA PHE A 43 13.25 -3.78 -9.81
C PHE A 43 13.43 -2.47 -9.05
N ASN A 44 13.11 -1.37 -9.71
CA ASN A 44 12.94 -0.07 -9.06
C ASN A 44 11.45 0.15 -8.85
N PHE A 45 11.05 0.61 -7.66
CA PHE A 45 9.64 0.79 -7.33
C PHE A 45 9.28 2.27 -7.16
N GLU A 46 8.19 2.69 -7.79
CA GLU A 46 7.54 3.98 -7.54
C GLU A 46 6.18 3.70 -6.89
N VAL A 47 6.02 4.01 -5.61
CA VAL A 47 4.76 3.77 -4.88
C VAL A 47 4.00 5.08 -4.72
N ARG A 48 2.76 5.10 -5.19
CA ARG A 48 1.85 6.25 -5.06
C ARG A 48 0.65 5.87 -4.21
N TRP A 49 0.38 6.68 -3.19
CA TRP A 49 -0.73 6.46 -2.27
C TRP A 49 -1.91 7.36 -2.63
N HIS A 50 -3.09 6.76 -2.74
CA HIS A 50 -4.35 7.43 -3.02
C HIS A 50 -5.30 7.24 -1.83
N PRO A 51 -5.84 8.32 -1.24
CA PRO A 51 -6.85 8.18 -0.20
C PRO A 51 -8.13 7.60 -0.81
N PHE A 52 -8.69 6.57 -0.19
CA PHE A 52 -9.97 6.00 -0.56
C PHE A 52 -10.93 6.08 0.62
N PHE A 53 -12.17 6.51 0.37
CA PHE A 53 -13.22 6.50 1.37
C PHE A 53 -14.06 5.23 1.17
N LEU A 54 -13.89 4.24 2.04
CA LEU A 54 -14.68 3.00 1.98
C LEU A 54 -16.18 3.25 2.18
N HIS A 55 -16.53 4.27 2.98
CA HIS A 55 -17.91 4.65 3.26
C HIS A 55 -18.13 6.15 3.05
N PRO A 56 -18.42 6.59 1.82
CA PRO A 56 -18.66 8.00 1.51
C PRO A 56 -19.93 8.58 2.18
N SER A 57 -20.82 7.72 2.72
CA SER A 57 -22.06 8.10 3.39
C SER A 57 -21.96 8.12 4.93
N LEU A 58 -20.80 7.86 5.53
CA LEU A 58 -20.67 7.91 6.99
C LEU A 58 -20.75 9.35 7.51
N PRO A 59 -21.60 9.63 8.51
CA PRO A 59 -21.56 10.91 9.22
C PRO A 59 -20.22 11.07 9.95
N LYS A 60 -19.74 12.32 10.05
CA LYS A 60 -18.46 12.64 10.74
C LYS A 60 -18.43 12.17 12.20
N GLU A 61 -19.60 12.05 12.81
CA GLU A 61 -19.80 11.59 14.19
C GLU A 61 -19.67 10.06 14.36
N GLY A 62 -19.54 9.32 13.25
CA GLY A 62 -19.52 7.85 13.26
C GLY A 62 -20.92 7.24 13.40
N MET A 63 -21.05 5.96 13.05
CA MET A 63 -22.29 5.21 13.24
C MET A 63 -22.16 4.36 14.50
N ASN A 64 -23.13 4.45 15.42
CA ASN A 64 -23.19 3.53 16.55
C ASN A 64 -23.36 2.12 16.00
N ARG A 65 -22.39 1.24 16.25
CA ARG A 65 -22.54 -0.19 15.98
C ARG A 65 -23.52 -0.71 17.04
N SER A 66 -24.81 -0.65 16.72
CA SER A 66 -25.81 -1.38 17.51
C SER A 66 -25.34 -2.83 17.65
N PRO A 67 -25.32 -3.39 18.87
CA PRO A 67 -24.92 -4.77 19.05
C PRO A 67 -25.83 -5.65 18.18
N CYS A 68 -25.23 -6.57 17.42
CA CYS A 68 -25.99 -7.63 16.79
C CYS A 68 -26.77 -8.37 17.89
N HIS A 69 -28.09 -8.44 17.70
CA HIS A 69 -28.92 -9.44 18.37
C HIS A 69 -28.59 -10.82 17.78
#